data_AF-A0AAU3KFN2-F1
#
_entry.id   AF-A0AAU3KFN2-F1
#
_cell.length_a   1.000
_cell.length_b   1.000
_cell.length_c   1.000
_cell.angle_alpha   90.00
_cell.angle_beta   90.00
_cell.angle_gamma   90.00
#
_symmetry.space_group_name_H-M   'P 1'
#
loop_
_entity.id
_entity.type
_entity.pdbx_description
1 polymer ?
#
loop_
_entity_poly.entity_id
_entity_poly.type
_entity_poly.pdbx_seq_one_letter_code
_entity_poly.pdbx_strand_id
1 'polypeptide(L)'
;MLSALRAQFLAALGRTDETLNEVARSDEHFADSAPGEDAPWMCYYDEAEHLGSTGKALIPVALARTQMELAAPRIRQAIRRQGQNYPRSRAFSLTRLATLTMRMGDPQEAASLGLQAARQAKELHSQRIRDELQVLTRASIKHLGIPEVNELYSVLTDDREAFGASS
;
A
#
# COMPACT_ATOMS: atom_id res chain seq x y z
N MET A 1 -8.14 12.61 9.21
CA MET A 1 -6.80 12.07 9.53
C MET A 1 -6.75 11.17 10.79
N LEU A 2 -7.18 11.63 11.98
CA LEU A 2 -6.99 10.86 13.23
C LEU A 2 -7.68 9.49 13.24
N SER A 3 -8.91 9.38 12.74
CA SER A 3 -9.61 8.08 12.62
C SER A 3 -8.87 7.10 11.70
N ALA A 4 -8.32 7.55 10.58
CA ALA A 4 -7.49 6.69 9.72
C ALA A 4 -6.25 6.13 10.44
N LEU A 5 -5.59 6.93 11.29
CA LEU A 5 -4.47 6.46 12.11
C LEU A 5 -4.94 5.46 13.17
N ARG A 6 -6.05 5.75 13.85
CA ARG A 6 -6.65 4.84 14.82
C ARG A 6 -7.04 3.50 14.20
N ALA A 7 -7.60 3.51 13.00
CA ALA A 7 -7.92 2.30 12.25
C ALA A 7 -6.67 1.45 11.97
N GLN A 8 -5.53 2.07 11.62
CA GLN A 8 -4.27 1.34 11.43
C GLN A 8 -3.78 0.68 12.73
N PHE A 9 -3.91 1.36 13.87
CA PHE A 9 -3.56 0.76 15.17
C PHE A 9 -4.48 -0.41 15.53
N LEU A 10 -5.80 -0.26 15.34
CA LEU A 10 -6.77 -1.34 15.55
C LEU A 10 -6.46 -2.55 14.64
N ALA A 11 -6.08 -2.29 13.39
CA ALA A 11 -5.73 -3.33 12.42
C ALA A 11 -4.47 -4.09 12.85
N ALA A 12 -3.46 -3.37 13.36
CA ALA A 12 -2.24 -3.97 13.90
C ALA A 12 -2.50 -4.86 15.13
N LEU A 13 -3.55 -4.56 15.90
CA LEU A 13 -4.02 -5.36 17.04
C LEU A 13 -4.97 -6.51 16.63
N GLY A 14 -5.25 -6.70 15.34
CA GLY A 14 -6.17 -7.72 14.85
C GLY A 14 -7.66 -7.45 15.11
N ARG A 15 -8.03 -6.22 15.50
CA ARG A 15 -9.41 -5.84 15.86
C ARG A 15 -10.23 -5.51 14.61
N THR A 16 -10.54 -6.54 13.81
CA THR A 16 -11.04 -6.36 12.43
C THR A 16 -12.34 -5.56 12.30
N ASP A 17 -13.36 -5.86 13.11
CA ASP A 17 -14.64 -5.13 13.08
C ASP A 17 -14.45 -3.65 13.47
N GLU A 18 -13.62 -3.40 14.47
CA GLU A 18 -13.34 -2.05 14.92
C GLU A 18 -12.52 -1.26 13.91
N THR A 19 -11.61 -1.91 13.19
CA THR A 19 -10.93 -1.30 12.05
C THR A 19 -11.94 -0.88 10.98
N LEU A 20 -12.91 -1.73 10.63
CA LEU A 20 -13.94 -1.40 9.63
C LEU A 20 -14.78 -0.20 10.08
N ASN A 21 -15.24 -0.21 11.34
CA ASN A 21 -16.03 0.88 11.90
C ASN A 21 -15.24 2.20 11.96
N GLU A 22 -13.99 2.16 12.39
CA GLU A 22 -13.15 3.36 12.48
C GLU A 22 -12.74 3.88 11.09
N VAL A 23 -12.62 2.99 10.10
CA VAL A 23 -12.48 3.38 8.69
C VAL A 23 -13.73 4.10 8.20
N ALA A 24 -14.93 3.54 8.41
CA ALA A 24 -16.19 4.17 7.98
C ALA A 24 -16.35 5.56 8.62
N ARG A 25 -16.06 5.66 9.93
CA ARG A 25 -16.01 6.94 10.63
C ARG A 25 -14.97 7.90 10.05
N SER A 26 -13.82 7.39 9.60
CA SER A 26 -12.84 8.24 8.93
C SER A 26 -13.34 8.76 7.58
N ASP A 27 -14.12 7.97 6.86
CA ASP A 27 -14.70 8.36 5.57
C ASP A 27 -15.78 9.44 5.78
N GLU A 28 -16.63 9.30 6.81
CA GLU A 28 -17.62 10.32 7.22
C GLU A 28 -16.95 11.66 7.53
N HIS A 29 -15.95 11.67 8.42
CA HIS A 29 -15.24 12.91 8.74
C HIS A 29 -14.54 13.54 7.54
N PHE A 30 -14.09 12.73 6.57
CA PHE A 30 -13.47 13.26 5.34
C PHE A 30 -14.53 13.88 4.42
N ALA A 31 -15.70 13.24 4.28
CA ALA A 31 -16.81 13.77 3.48
C ALA A 31 -17.38 15.08 4.06
N ASP A 32 -17.39 15.21 5.39
CA ASP A 32 -17.87 16.40 6.09
C ASP A 32 -16.82 17.55 6.11
N SER A 33 -15.57 17.28 5.70
CA SER A 33 -14.52 18.31 5.70
C SER A 33 -14.72 19.34 4.59
N ALA A 34 -14.45 20.61 4.91
CA ALA A 34 -14.59 21.74 3.98
C ALA A 34 -13.19 22.29 3.64
N PRO A 35 -12.67 22.08 2.41
CA PRO A 35 -11.30 22.44 2.02
C PRO A 35 -10.92 23.93 2.13
N GLY A 36 -11.85 24.83 2.45
CA GLY A 36 -11.62 26.25 2.69
C GLY A 36 -11.71 26.68 4.16
N GLU A 37 -12.20 25.81 5.04
CA GLU A 37 -12.26 26.04 6.50
C GLU A 37 -11.19 25.23 7.25
N ASP A 38 -10.59 24.27 6.57
CA ASP A 38 -9.53 23.45 7.12
C ASP A 38 -8.27 24.27 7.42
N ALA A 39 -7.62 23.90 8.52
CA ALA A 39 -6.36 24.53 8.89
C ALA A 39 -5.29 24.33 7.80
N PRO A 40 -4.41 25.30 7.53
CA PRO A 40 -3.48 25.25 6.39
C PRO A 40 -2.58 24.00 6.30
N TRP A 41 -2.32 23.33 7.43
CA TRP A 41 -1.55 22.08 7.48
C TRP A 41 -2.31 20.83 6.97
N MET A 42 -3.63 20.93 6.78
CA MET A 42 -4.47 19.87 6.21
C MET A 42 -4.31 19.75 4.69
N CYS A 43 -3.64 20.70 4.02
CA CYS A 43 -3.42 20.66 2.57
C CYS A 43 -2.71 19.37 2.09
N TYR A 44 -2.02 18.66 2.99
CA TYR A 44 -1.36 17.39 2.72
C TYR A 44 -2.25 16.15 2.93
N TYR A 45 -3.44 16.29 3.52
CA TYR A 45 -4.39 15.21 3.74
C TYR A 45 -5.55 15.31 2.75
N ASP A 46 -5.23 15.14 1.47
CA ASP A 46 -6.22 15.12 0.39
C ASP A 46 -6.88 13.74 0.22
N GLU A 47 -7.75 13.61 -0.78
CA GLU A 47 -8.43 12.34 -1.09
C GLU A 47 -7.43 11.21 -1.36
N ALA A 48 -6.28 11.51 -1.96
CA ALA A 48 -5.27 10.53 -2.29
C ALA A 48 -4.62 9.95 -1.03
N GLU A 49 -4.26 10.82 -0.07
CA GLU A 49 -3.70 10.42 1.22
C GLU A 49 -4.75 9.73 2.10
N HIS A 50 -5.99 10.22 2.09
CA HIS A 50 -7.10 9.60 2.82
C HIS A 50 -7.32 8.15 2.37
N LEU A 51 -7.52 7.92 1.07
CA LEU A 51 -7.71 6.59 0.49
C LEU A 51 -6.49 5.68 0.73
N GLY A 52 -5.27 6.21 0.60
CA GLY A 52 -4.04 5.45 0.85
C GLY A 52 -3.93 4.99 2.31
N SER A 53 -4.23 5.87 3.25
CA SER A 53 -4.17 5.62 4.69
C SER A 53 -5.25 4.63 5.16
N THR A 54 -6.51 4.81 4.74
CA THR A 54 -7.60 3.90 5.11
C THR A 54 -7.52 2.58 4.34
N GLY A 55 -7.04 2.59 3.09
CA GLY A 55 -6.74 1.37 2.32
C GLY A 55 -5.67 0.51 3.00
N LYS A 56 -4.59 1.12 3.50
CA LYS A 56 -3.58 0.43 4.31
C LYS A 56 -4.18 -0.21 5.55
N ALA A 57 -5.05 0.49 6.28
CA ALA A 57 -5.70 -0.03 7.48
C ALA A 57 -6.56 -1.27 7.18
N LEU A 58 -7.16 -1.36 5.99
CA LEU A 58 -8.00 -2.48 5.59
C LEU A 58 -7.21 -3.71 5.11
N ILE A 59 -5.90 -3.63 4.85
CA ILE A 59 -5.12 -4.79 4.37
C ILE A 59 -5.16 -5.97 5.38
N PRO A 60 -4.88 -5.78 6.68
CA PRO A 60 -4.99 -6.87 7.65
C PRO A 60 -6.42 -7.44 7.75
N VAL A 61 -7.45 -6.60 7.61
CA VAL A 61 -8.86 -7.03 7.62
C VAL A 61 -9.17 -7.88 6.39
N ALA A 62 -8.75 -7.43 5.20
CA ALA A 62 -8.90 -8.16 3.95
C ALA A 62 -8.24 -9.54 4.01
N LEU A 63 -7.04 -9.63 4.58
CA LEU A 63 -6.32 -10.89 4.80
C LEU A 63 -7.07 -11.79 5.80
N ALA A 64 -7.47 -11.25 6.96
CA ALA A 64 -8.17 -12.02 8.00
C ALA A 64 -9.51 -12.58 7.53
N ARG A 65 -10.21 -11.86 6.64
CA ARG A 65 -11.49 -12.28 6.07
C ARG A 65 -11.37 -13.00 4.74
N THR A 66 -10.17 -13.07 4.16
CA THR A 66 -9.95 -13.57 2.78
C THR A 66 -10.84 -12.84 1.77
N GLN A 67 -10.97 -11.52 1.94
CA GLN A 67 -11.82 -10.65 1.12
C GLN A 67 -11.01 -9.47 0.61
N MET A 68 -10.36 -9.67 -0.55
CA MET A 68 -9.50 -8.65 -1.18
C MET A 68 -10.22 -7.32 -1.42
N GLU A 69 -11.50 -7.41 -1.79
CA GLU A 69 -12.33 -6.26 -2.15
C GLU A 69 -12.52 -5.25 -1.02
N LEU A 70 -12.24 -5.64 0.23
CA LEU A 70 -12.25 -4.68 1.33
C LEU A 70 -11.14 -3.63 1.20
N ALA A 71 -9.97 -3.97 0.63
CA ALA A 71 -8.84 -3.05 0.56
C ALA A 71 -8.45 -2.65 -0.87
N ALA A 72 -8.48 -3.58 -1.82
CA ALA A 72 -7.88 -3.37 -3.14
C ALA A 72 -8.52 -2.22 -3.95
N PRO A 73 -9.86 -2.07 -4.06
CA PRO A 73 -10.47 -0.98 -4.82
C PRO A 73 -10.02 0.39 -4.34
N ARG A 74 -9.96 0.56 -3.02
CA ARG A 74 -9.54 1.79 -2.36
C ARG A 74 -8.07 2.10 -2.62
N ILE A 75 -7.17 1.11 -2.52
CA ILE A 75 -5.75 1.30 -2.80
C ILE A 75 -5.54 1.63 -4.29
N ARG A 76 -6.28 0.99 -5.21
CA ARG A 76 -6.26 1.33 -6.65
C ARG A 76 -6.68 2.78 -6.89
N GLN A 77 -7.71 3.27 -6.19
CA GLN A 77 -8.14 4.67 -6.29
C GLN A 77 -7.07 5.63 -5.75
N ALA A 78 -6.44 5.31 -4.62
CA ALA A 78 -5.32 6.07 -4.08
C ALA A 78 -4.18 6.18 -5.11
N ILE A 79 -3.76 5.07 -5.72
CA ILE A 79 -2.72 5.05 -6.76
C ILE A 79 -3.07 5.98 -7.93
N ARG A 80 -4.32 5.94 -8.41
CA ARG A 80 -4.78 6.82 -9.51
C ARG A 80 -4.71 8.30 -9.13
N ARG A 81 -5.19 8.66 -7.93
CA ARG A 81 -5.18 10.05 -7.43
C ARG A 81 -3.76 10.56 -7.17
N GLN A 82 -2.88 9.71 -6.64
CA GLN A 82 -1.50 10.08 -6.32
C GLN A 82 -0.69 10.49 -7.57
N GLY A 83 -0.93 9.81 -8.70
CA GLY A 83 -0.33 10.16 -9.99
C GLY A 83 1.20 10.38 -9.91
N GLN A 84 1.68 11.40 -10.61
CA GLN A 84 3.09 11.83 -10.54
C GLN A 84 3.36 12.84 -9.41
N ASN A 85 2.31 13.42 -8.81
CA ASN A 85 2.43 14.46 -7.79
C ASN A 85 2.86 13.90 -6.43
N TYR A 86 2.59 12.62 -6.17
CA TYR A 86 2.89 11.94 -4.92
C TYR A 86 3.69 10.65 -5.14
N PRO A 87 4.90 10.73 -5.71
CA PRO A 87 5.65 9.54 -6.15
C PRO A 87 5.96 8.59 -5.00
N ARG A 88 6.23 9.12 -3.80
CA ARG A 88 6.50 8.32 -2.61
C ARG A 88 5.26 7.57 -2.11
N SER A 89 4.14 8.25 -1.94
CA SER A 89 2.89 7.62 -1.48
C SER A 89 2.36 6.62 -2.51
N ARG A 90 2.57 6.91 -3.80
CA ARG A 90 2.30 5.98 -4.90
C ARG A 90 3.14 4.70 -4.82
N ALA A 91 4.45 4.80 -4.61
CA ALA A 91 5.31 3.63 -4.47
C ALA A 91 4.88 2.71 -3.31
N PHE A 92 4.53 3.30 -2.16
CA PHE A 92 3.96 2.53 -1.04
C PHE A 92 2.64 1.84 -1.41
N SER A 93 1.73 2.57 -2.07
CA SER A 93 0.41 2.04 -2.42
C SER A 93 0.50 0.93 -3.46
N LEU A 94 1.38 1.08 -4.46
CA LEU A 94 1.69 0.03 -5.44
C LEU A 94 2.27 -1.22 -4.77
N THR A 95 3.26 -1.05 -3.89
CA THR A 95 3.89 -2.18 -3.18
C THR A 95 2.86 -2.96 -2.35
N ARG A 96 1.98 -2.24 -1.64
CA ARG A 96 0.91 -2.83 -0.83
C ARG A 96 -0.14 -3.54 -1.66
N LEU A 97 -0.58 -2.94 -2.77
CA LEU A 97 -1.52 -3.58 -3.68
C LEU A 97 -0.89 -4.82 -4.31
N ALA A 98 0.34 -4.74 -4.82
CA ALA A 98 1.08 -5.88 -5.35
C ALA A 98 1.18 -7.01 -4.32
N THR A 99 1.50 -6.69 -3.06
CA THR A 99 1.58 -7.69 -1.98
C THR A 99 0.24 -8.33 -1.68
N LEU A 100 -0.83 -7.55 -1.62
CA LEU A 100 -2.19 -8.06 -1.39
C LEU A 100 -2.65 -8.95 -2.55
N THR A 101 -2.42 -8.50 -3.79
CA THR A 101 -2.76 -9.25 -5.01
C THR A 101 -1.95 -10.54 -5.11
N MET A 102 -0.64 -10.52 -4.79
CA MET A 102 0.22 -11.70 -4.79
C MET A 102 -0.29 -12.77 -3.81
N ARG A 103 -0.90 -12.36 -2.69
CA ARG A 103 -1.36 -13.29 -1.64
C ARG A 103 -2.75 -13.88 -1.89
N MET A 104 -3.62 -13.16 -2.59
CA MET A 104 -5.06 -13.48 -2.62
C MET A 104 -5.72 -13.38 -4.00
N GLY A 105 -5.00 -12.89 -5.01
CA GLY A 105 -5.53 -12.64 -6.35
C GLY A 105 -4.61 -13.20 -7.42
N ASP A 106 -4.48 -12.47 -8.52
CA ASP A 106 -3.68 -12.89 -9.67
C ASP A 106 -2.17 -12.55 -9.48
N PRO A 107 -1.29 -13.55 -9.37
CA PRO A 107 0.15 -13.32 -9.25
C PRO A 107 0.76 -12.57 -10.45
N GLN A 108 0.19 -12.68 -11.65
CA GLN A 108 0.67 -11.94 -12.83
C GLN A 108 0.34 -10.44 -12.72
N GLU A 109 -0.89 -10.10 -12.31
CA GLU A 109 -1.25 -8.71 -11.97
C GLU A 109 -0.34 -8.18 -10.85
N ALA A 110 -0.10 -8.99 -9.83
CA ALA A 110 0.77 -8.63 -8.72
C ALA A 110 2.22 -8.37 -9.16
N ALA A 111 2.75 -9.17 -10.09
CA ALA A 111 4.07 -8.98 -10.67
C ALA A 111 4.17 -7.62 -11.41
N SER A 112 3.18 -7.31 -12.24
CA SER A 112 3.11 -6.03 -12.97
C SER A 112 3.08 -4.82 -12.03
N LEU A 113 2.28 -4.88 -10.97
CA LEU A 113 2.22 -3.84 -9.94
C LEU A 113 3.54 -3.73 -9.17
N GLY A 114 4.15 -4.86 -8.85
CA GLY A 114 5.43 -4.94 -8.14
C GLY A 114 6.60 -4.36 -8.93
N LEU A 115 6.67 -4.62 -10.23
CA LEU A 115 7.70 -4.07 -11.11
C LEU A 115 7.58 -2.55 -11.22
N GLN A 116 6.36 -2.01 -11.29
CA GLN A 116 6.13 -0.57 -11.22
C GLN A 116 6.61 0.01 -9.89
N ALA A 117 6.30 -0.65 -8.76
CA ALA A 117 6.75 -0.23 -7.44
C ALA A 117 8.28 -0.23 -7.32
N ALA A 118 8.95 -1.28 -7.80
CA ALA A 118 10.41 -1.42 -7.76
C ALA A 118 11.10 -0.28 -8.54
N ARG A 119 10.62 0.02 -9.75
CA ARG A 119 11.14 1.14 -10.56
C ARG A 119 11.05 2.47 -9.82
N GLN A 120 9.90 2.77 -9.19
CA GLN A 120 9.72 3.99 -8.42
C GLN A 120 10.56 4.02 -7.13
N ALA A 121 10.78 2.87 -6.49
CA ALA A 121 11.53 2.78 -5.25
C ALA A 121 13.02 3.13 -5.44
N LYS A 122 13.60 2.87 -6.62
CA LYS A 122 15.00 3.20 -6.95
C LYS A 122 15.32 4.68 -6.80
N GLU A 123 14.35 5.55 -7.09
CA GLU A 123 14.52 7.01 -7.05
C GLU A 123 14.32 7.60 -5.65
N LEU A 124 13.69 6.86 -4.72
CA LEU A 124 13.19 7.41 -3.46
C LEU A 124 14.12 7.17 -2.25
N HIS A 125 15.17 6.35 -2.40
CA HIS A 125 16.16 6.00 -1.37
C HIS A 125 15.58 5.69 0.04
N SER A 126 14.36 5.16 0.13
CA SER A 126 13.62 5.02 1.39
C SER A 126 13.73 3.63 2.02
N GLN A 127 14.24 3.53 3.26
CA GLN A 127 14.30 2.26 3.99
C GLN A 127 12.91 1.65 4.18
N ARG A 128 11.91 2.46 4.51
CA ARG A 128 10.54 1.97 4.71
C ARG A 128 9.92 1.37 3.44
N ILE A 129 10.26 1.89 2.26
CA ILE A 129 9.80 1.29 1.00
C ILE A 129 10.53 -0.04 0.77
N ARG A 130 11.83 -0.10 1.06
CA ARG A 130 12.60 -1.37 0.99
C ARG A 130 11.99 -2.44 1.88
N ASP A 131 11.57 -2.09 3.10
CA ASP A 131 10.94 -3.04 4.03
C ASP A 131 9.63 -3.59 3.45
N GLU A 132 8.79 -2.74 2.83
CA GLU A 132 7.55 -3.18 2.17
C GLU A 132 7.85 -4.05 0.94
N LEU A 133 8.87 -3.72 0.16
CA LEU A 133 9.31 -4.54 -0.98
C LEU A 133 9.81 -5.92 -0.53
N GLN A 134 10.46 -6.03 0.63
CA GLN A 134 10.84 -7.34 1.19
C GLN A 134 9.61 -8.19 1.53
N VAL A 135 8.52 -7.58 1.98
CA VAL A 135 7.25 -8.29 2.22
C VAL A 135 6.70 -8.84 0.89
N LEU A 136 6.79 -8.05 -0.19
CA LEU A 136 6.44 -8.49 -1.54
C LEU A 136 7.33 -9.63 -2.01
N THR A 137 8.66 -9.51 -1.90
CA THR A 137 9.63 -10.57 -2.26
C THR A 137 9.26 -11.90 -1.60
N ARG A 138 8.94 -11.89 -0.30
CA ARG A 138 8.53 -13.10 0.44
C ARG A 138 7.21 -13.66 -0.07
N ALA A 139 6.26 -12.81 -0.46
CA ALA A 139 4.98 -13.26 -1.02
C ALA A 139 5.17 -13.93 -2.39
N SER A 140 6.12 -13.45 -3.21
CA SER A 140 6.41 -13.97 -4.54
C SER A 140 6.95 -15.41 -4.55
N ILE A 141 7.59 -15.87 -3.46
CA ILE A 141 8.27 -17.19 -3.40
C ILE A 141 7.34 -18.34 -3.80
N LYS A 142 6.06 -18.27 -3.44
CA LYS A 142 5.07 -19.33 -3.74
C LYS A 142 4.71 -19.42 -5.23
N HIS A 143 5.06 -18.41 -6.03
CA HIS A 143 4.62 -18.22 -7.40
C HIS A 143 5.79 -18.12 -8.39
N LEU A 144 7.01 -18.50 -8.00
CA LEU A 144 8.21 -18.41 -8.87
C LEU A 144 8.14 -19.26 -10.14
N GLY A 145 7.21 -20.20 -10.24
CA GLY A 145 6.94 -20.92 -11.49
C GLY A 145 6.29 -20.05 -12.58
N ILE A 146 5.79 -18.87 -12.24
CA ILE A 146 5.20 -17.90 -13.16
C ILE A 146 6.31 -16.95 -13.65
N PRO A 147 6.56 -16.84 -14.97
CA PRO A 147 7.67 -16.04 -15.50
C PRO A 147 7.71 -14.59 -15.01
N GLU A 148 6.56 -13.91 -15.00
CA GLU A 148 6.47 -12.51 -14.56
C GLU A 148 6.80 -12.35 -13.07
N VAL A 149 6.41 -13.33 -12.24
CA VAL A 149 6.73 -13.31 -10.81
C VAL A 149 8.20 -13.59 -10.58
N ASN A 150 8.80 -14.49 -11.36
CA ASN A 150 10.23 -14.76 -11.30
C ASN A 150 11.06 -13.52 -11.71
N GLU A 151 10.65 -12.80 -12.76
CA GLU A 151 11.25 -11.52 -13.16
C GLU A 151 11.18 -10.51 -12.01
N LEU A 152 10.00 -10.31 -11.43
CA LEU A 152 9.83 -9.43 -10.27
C LEU A 152 10.77 -9.85 -9.12
N TYR A 153 10.83 -11.15 -8.81
CA TYR A 153 11.65 -11.66 -7.72
C TYR A 153 13.13 -11.32 -7.93
N SER A 154 13.68 -11.60 -9.12
CA SER A 154 15.06 -11.27 -9.47
C SER A 154 15.34 -9.77 -9.32
N VAL A 155 14.47 -8.91 -9.85
CA VAL A 155 14.62 -7.45 -9.72
C VAL A 155 14.69 -7.01 -8.26
N LEU A 156 13.83 -7.56 -7.40
CA LEU A 156 13.78 -7.20 -5.98
C LEU A 156 14.98 -7.74 -5.18
N THR A 157 15.58 -8.85 -5.60
CA THR A 157 16.77 -9.42 -4.94
C THR A 157 18.06 -8.79 -5.43
N ASP A 158 18.17 -8.45 -6.71
CA ASP A 158 19.37 -7.84 -7.29
C ASP A 158 19.60 -6.43 -6.71
N ASP A 159 18.53 -5.67 -6.52
CA ASP A 159 18.60 -4.36 -5.85
C ASP A 159 19.13 -4.49 -4.41
N ARG A 160 18.88 -5.62 -3.72
CA ARG A 160 19.38 -5.82 -2.35
C ARG A 160 20.91 -5.97 -2.33
N GLU A 161 21.48 -6.64 -3.32
CA GLU A 161 22.93 -6.82 -3.42
C GLU A 161 23.63 -5.51 -3.81
N ALA A 162 23.03 -4.72 -4.70
CA ALA A 162 23.58 -3.43 -5.13
C ALA A 162 23.71 -2.38 -3.99
N PHE A 163 22.84 -2.43 -2.98
CA PHE A 163 22.86 -1.48 -1.84
C PHE A 163 23.45 -2.08 -0.55
N GLY A 164 23.78 -3.37 -0.52
CA GLY A 164 24.42 -4.05 0.61
C GLY A 164 25.95 -3.91 0.65
N ALA A 165 26.56 -3.39 -0.42
CA ALA A 165 28.02 -3.24 -0.57
C ALA A 165 28.58 -1.90 -0.04
N SER A 166 27.82 -1.15 0.76
CA SER A 166 28.31 0.02 1.49
C SER A 166 28.06 -0.16 2.98
N SER A 167 28.98 -0.87 3.64
CA SER A 167 29.16 -0.90 5.08
C SER A 167 30.64 -0.97 5.39
#